data_AF-A0A2M7DZH5-F1
#
_entry.id   AF-A0A2M7DZH5-F1
#
_cell.length_a   1.000
_cell.length_b   1.000
_cell.length_c   1.000
_cell.angle_alpha   90.00
_cell.angle_beta   90.00
_cell.angle_gamma   90.00
#
_symmetry.space_group_name_H-M   'P 1'
#
loop_
_entity.id
_entity.type
_entity.pdbx_description
1 polymer ?
#
loop_
_entity_poly.entity_id
_entity_poly.type
_entity_poly.pdbx_seq_one_letter_code
_entity_poly.pdbx_strand_id
1 'polypeptide(L)'
;MKTLQYLSIALVTLGLIVAFVPEQTVSNFKVDKEQIVTELKQKAYFMNPDDLVAMLVNKDPLFKLVDVRDASEFQNFSLPNATNIDIKDIISEEWEEFMNQDIYTIILYSNSNLEAVEAWILCRQMGYENIYILQGGLNNWFETIVNPKHPLPTMPDEDQAKYDFRKAASSAIGMGGGDSSAVSAPVKVTTVGSKPVTTGAKKKKKRASGGCG
;
A
#
# COMPACT_ATOMS: atom_id res chain seq x y z
N MET A 1 -30.26 34.99 39.94
CA MET A 1 -31.10 35.04 38.73
C MET A 1 -30.36 35.57 37.51
N LYS A 2 -29.71 36.75 37.58
CA LYS A 2 -28.97 37.32 36.44
C LYS A 2 -27.84 36.42 35.89
N THR A 3 -27.12 35.71 36.75
CA THR A 3 -26.03 34.79 36.36
C THR A 3 -26.48 33.63 35.47
N LEU A 4 -27.67 33.07 35.73
CA LEU A 4 -28.27 32.01 34.90
C LEU A 4 -28.72 32.55 33.53
N GLN A 5 -29.21 33.78 33.49
CA GLN A 5 -29.57 34.43 32.23
C GLN A 5 -28.34 34.70 31.35
N TYR A 6 -27.23 35.17 31.94
CA TYR A 6 -25.98 35.34 31.19
C TYR A 6 -25.43 34.01 30.67
N LEU A 7 -25.58 32.92 31.42
CA LEU A 7 -25.14 31.58 30.98
C LEU A 7 -25.96 31.07 29.78
N SER A 8 -27.30 31.24 29.81
CA SER A 8 -28.17 30.88 28.69
C SER A 8 -27.88 31.71 27.45
N ILE A 9 -27.65 33.01 27.59
CA ILE A 9 -27.29 33.88 26.46
C ILE A 9 -25.95 33.41 25.86
N ALA A 10 -24.95 33.13 26.69
CA ALA A 10 -23.65 32.65 26.24
C ALA A 10 -23.76 31.32 25.46
N LEU A 11 -24.54 30.35 25.96
CA LEU A 11 -24.76 29.06 25.29
C LEU A 11 -25.50 29.21 23.96
N VAL A 12 -26.53 30.06 23.90
CA VAL A 12 -27.27 30.33 22.65
C VAL A 12 -26.36 31.01 21.63
N THR A 13 -25.55 31.99 22.05
CA THR A 13 -24.59 32.65 21.16
C THR A 13 -23.52 31.69 20.65
N LEU A 14 -23.02 30.79 21.50
CA LEU A 14 -22.04 29.78 21.10
C LEU A 14 -22.65 28.79 20.09
N GLY A 15 -23.88 28.34 20.32
CA GLY A 15 -24.60 27.48 19.38
C GLY A 15 -24.86 28.16 18.03
N LEU A 16 -25.18 29.46 18.03
CA LEU A 16 -25.38 30.25 16.81
C LEU A 16 -24.07 30.44 16.02
N ILE A 17 -22.95 30.64 16.73
CA ILE A 17 -21.63 30.71 16.10
C ILE A 17 -21.30 29.37 15.46
N VAL A 18 -21.45 28.24 16.17
CA VAL A 18 -21.18 26.89 15.64
C VAL A 18 -22.08 26.57 14.45
N ALA A 19 -23.36 26.95 14.48
CA ALA A 19 -24.29 26.75 13.37
C ALA A 19 -23.95 27.58 12.11
N PHE A 20 -23.23 28.69 12.28
CA PHE A 20 -22.74 29.54 11.18
C PHE A 20 -21.31 29.23 10.74
N VAL A 21 -20.61 28.28 11.39
CA VAL A 21 -19.32 27.79 10.89
C VAL A 21 -19.59 26.93 9.65
N PRO A 22 -19.09 27.31 8.47
CA PRO A 22 -19.25 26.50 7.28
C PRO A 22 -18.44 25.19 7.43
N GLU A 23 -19.10 24.04 7.23
CA GLU A 23 -18.51 22.69 7.18
C GLU A 23 -17.25 22.61 6.28
N GLN A 24 -17.19 23.50 5.29
CA GLN A 24 -16.14 23.59 4.27
C GLN A 24 -14.76 24.02 4.82
N THR A 25 -14.65 24.41 6.10
CA THR A 25 -13.38 24.87 6.70
C THR A 25 -12.57 23.78 7.41
N VAL A 26 -13.12 22.56 7.53
CA VAL A 26 -12.36 21.39 8.00
C VAL A 26 -11.91 20.56 6.81
N SER A 27 -10.81 20.95 6.17
CA SER A 27 -10.14 20.02 5.26
C SER A 27 -9.65 18.83 6.08
N ASN A 28 -10.35 17.70 6.02
CA ASN A 28 -10.04 16.48 6.77
C ASN A 28 -8.82 15.71 6.20
N PHE A 29 -7.86 16.41 5.61
CA PHE A 29 -6.61 15.80 5.19
C PHE A 29 -5.80 15.44 6.43
N LYS A 30 -5.59 14.15 6.64
CA LYS A 30 -4.90 13.65 7.85
C LYS A 30 -3.38 13.77 7.73
N VAL A 31 -2.86 13.89 6.51
CA VAL A 31 -1.41 13.96 6.22
C VAL A 31 -1.06 15.32 5.62
N ASP A 32 0.04 15.90 6.12
CA ASP A 32 0.54 17.20 5.68
C ASP A 32 1.17 17.15 4.28
N LYS A 33 1.12 18.27 3.56
CA LYS A 33 1.58 18.35 2.17
C LYS A 33 3.08 18.09 2.06
N GLU A 34 3.85 18.65 2.98
CA GLU A 34 5.30 18.52 3.07
C GLU A 34 5.72 17.06 3.28
N GLN A 35 4.93 16.33 4.07
CA GLN A 35 5.14 14.90 4.29
C GLN A 35 4.90 14.11 2.99
N ILE A 36 3.76 14.32 2.32
CA ILE A 36 3.46 13.65 1.04
C ILE A 36 4.56 13.94 0.00
N VAL A 37 4.98 15.20 -0.13
CA VAL A 37 6.06 15.57 -1.06
C VAL A 37 7.38 14.86 -0.70
N THR A 38 7.66 14.68 0.58
CA THR A 38 8.85 13.96 1.03
C THR A 38 8.76 12.47 0.69
N GLU A 39 7.62 11.84 0.97
CA GLU A 39 7.36 10.43 0.62
C GLU A 39 7.46 10.22 -0.91
N LEU A 40 6.90 11.13 -1.71
CA LEU A 40 6.99 11.15 -3.18
C LEU A 40 8.44 11.21 -3.68
N LYS A 41 9.27 12.05 -3.07
CA LYS A 41 10.70 12.16 -3.41
C LYS A 41 11.48 10.90 -3.04
N GLN A 42 11.13 10.29 -1.91
CA GLN A 42 11.80 9.08 -1.43
C GLN A 42 11.40 7.83 -2.21
N LYS A 43 10.24 7.84 -2.88
CA LYS A 43 9.73 6.70 -3.66
C LYS A 43 9.57 5.41 -2.85
N ALA A 44 9.45 5.52 -1.53
CA ALA A 44 9.35 4.40 -0.60
C ALA A 44 8.00 3.65 -0.68
N TYR A 45 7.04 4.20 -1.42
CA TYR A 45 5.74 3.60 -1.70
C TYR A 45 5.76 2.65 -2.90
N PHE A 46 6.87 2.48 -3.61
CA PHE A 46 6.97 1.48 -4.69
C PHE A 46 7.36 0.11 -4.17
N MET A 47 6.67 -0.92 -4.66
CA MET A 47 7.02 -2.32 -4.53
C MET A 47 7.55 -2.85 -5.86
N ASN A 48 8.65 -3.60 -5.82
CA ASN A 48 9.23 -4.19 -7.03
C ASN A 48 8.37 -5.40 -7.48
N PRO A 49 8.15 -5.59 -8.79
CA PRO A 49 7.53 -6.80 -9.33
C PRO A 49 8.13 -8.12 -8.81
N ASP A 50 9.45 -8.16 -8.59
CA ASP A 50 10.13 -9.34 -8.06
C ASP A 50 9.67 -9.68 -6.63
N ASP A 51 9.37 -8.67 -5.81
CA ASP A 51 8.86 -8.87 -4.45
C ASP A 51 7.42 -9.36 -4.49
N LEU A 52 6.57 -8.73 -5.33
CA LEU A 52 5.17 -9.12 -5.48
C LEU A 52 5.05 -10.56 -6.02
N VAL A 53 5.84 -10.96 -7.02
CA VAL A 53 5.78 -12.32 -7.54
C VAL A 53 6.21 -13.34 -6.49
N ALA A 54 7.21 -13.01 -5.66
CA ALA A 54 7.60 -13.86 -4.54
C ALA A 54 6.46 -14.04 -3.54
N MET A 55 5.74 -12.96 -3.19
CA MET A 55 4.58 -13.01 -2.29
C MET A 55 3.44 -13.86 -2.87
N LEU A 56 3.17 -13.73 -4.18
CA LEU A 56 2.16 -14.54 -4.89
C LEU A 56 2.52 -16.04 -4.91
N VAL A 57 3.77 -16.38 -5.24
CA VAL A 57 4.25 -17.77 -5.23
C VAL A 57 4.16 -18.39 -3.84
N ASN A 58 4.51 -17.62 -2.82
CA ASN A 58 4.46 -18.05 -1.42
C ASN A 58 3.03 -18.07 -0.84
N LYS A 59 2.03 -17.57 -1.58
CA LYS A 59 0.63 -17.42 -1.12
C LYS A 59 0.54 -16.66 0.19
N ASP A 60 1.29 -15.56 0.30
CA ASP A 60 1.29 -14.73 1.50
C ASP A 60 -0.11 -14.16 1.77
N PRO A 61 -0.73 -14.44 2.94
CA PRO A 61 -2.07 -13.94 3.25
C PRO A 61 -2.09 -12.46 3.67
N LEU A 62 -0.93 -11.83 3.89
CA LEU A 62 -0.82 -10.49 4.49
C LEU A 62 -0.82 -9.35 3.45
N PHE A 63 -1.19 -9.61 2.19
CA PHE A 63 -1.35 -8.56 1.20
C PHE A 63 -2.68 -8.64 0.45
N LYS A 64 -3.07 -7.50 -0.12
CA LYS A 64 -4.21 -7.37 -1.03
C LYS A 64 -3.77 -6.62 -2.27
N LEU A 65 -4.12 -7.14 -3.44
CA LEU A 65 -3.90 -6.48 -4.71
C LEU A 65 -5.14 -5.69 -5.09
N VAL A 66 -4.94 -4.43 -5.48
CA VAL A 66 -6.00 -3.53 -5.91
C VAL A 66 -5.68 -2.99 -7.29
N ASP A 67 -6.55 -3.28 -8.25
CA ASP A 67 -6.50 -2.71 -9.59
C ASP A 67 -7.31 -1.41 -9.61
N VAL A 68 -6.64 -0.28 -9.84
CA VAL A 68 -7.28 1.04 -9.79
C VAL A 68 -7.87 1.51 -11.12
N ARG A 69 -7.79 0.66 -12.15
CA ARG A 69 -8.37 0.93 -13.47
C ARG A 69 -9.88 0.76 -13.46
N ASP A 70 -10.51 1.13 -14.56
CA ASP A 70 -11.93 0.87 -14.74
C ASP A 70 -12.24 -0.64 -14.86
N ALA A 71 -13.50 -0.99 -14.60
CA ALA A 71 -13.95 -2.37 -14.60
C ALA A 71 -13.78 -3.08 -15.96
N SER A 72 -13.81 -2.35 -17.07
CA SER A 72 -13.65 -2.94 -18.40
C SER A 72 -12.19 -3.37 -18.64
N GLU A 73 -11.23 -2.55 -18.21
CA GLU A 73 -9.81 -2.89 -18.25
C GLU A 73 -9.47 -4.06 -17.31
N PHE A 74 -10.06 -4.07 -16.12
CA PHE A 74 -9.90 -5.17 -15.16
C PHE A 74 -10.41 -6.50 -15.70
N GLN A 75 -11.56 -6.49 -16.39
CA GLN A 75 -12.15 -7.68 -17.00
C GLN A 75 -11.33 -8.19 -18.18
N ASN A 76 -10.71 -7.30 -18.96
CA ASN A 76 -9.85 -7.70 -20.06
C ASN A 76 -8.64 -8.49 -19.57
N PHE A 77 -7.99 -8.00 -18.51
CA PHE A 77 -6.92 -8.69 -17.84
C PHE A 77 -6.64 -8.05 -16.48
N SER A 78 -6.40 -8.87 -15.46
CA SER A 78 -6.02 -8.44 -14.13
C SER A 78 -5.08 -9.45 -13.48
N LEU A 79 -4.36 -9.02 -12.43
CA LEU A 79 -3.50 -9.92 -11.68
C LEU A 79 -4.35 -10.91 -10.86
N PRO A 80 -3.87 -12.15 -10.65
CA PRO A 80 -4.59 -13.13 -9.85
C PRO A 80 -4.89 -12.60 -8.44
N ASN A 81 -6.12 -12.82 -7.98
CA ASN A 81 -6.62 -12.38 -6.66
C ASN A 81 -6.66 -10.85 -6.46
N ALA A 82 -6.57 -10.06 -7.53
CA ALA A 82 -6.78 -8.62 -7.45
C ALA A 82 -8.26 -8.28 -7.25
N THR A 83 -8.52 -7.22 -6.49
CA THR A 83 -9.84 -6.58 -6.35
C THR A 83 -9.85 -5.31 -7.20
N ASN A 84 -10.89 -5.09 -8.00
CA ASN A 84 -11.01 -3.86 -8.77
C ASN A 84 -11.67 -2.77 -7.91
N ILE A 85 -10.99 -1.63 -7.79
CA ILE A 85 -11.52 -0.43 -7.15
C ILE A 85 -11.11 0.75 -8.03
N ASP A 86 -12.00 1.23 -8.90
CA ASP A 86 -11.71 2.40 -9.77
C ASP A 86 -11.18 3.54 -8.90
N ILE A 87 -10.14 4.23 -9.37
CA ILE A 87 -9.55 5.39 -8.69
C ILE A 87 -10.60 6.41 -8.20
N LYS A 88 -11.72 6.55 -8.90
CA LYS A 88 -12.83 7.45 -8.52
C LYS A 88 -13.52 7.04 -7.21
N ASP A 89 -13.50 5.74 -6.91
CA ASP A 89 -14.20 5.14 -5.77
C ASP A 89 -13.23 4.75 -4.65
N ILE A 90 -11.91 4.90 -4.83
CA ILE A 90 -10.87 4.40 -3.89
C ILE A 90 -10.97 4.98 -2.47
N ILE A 91 -11.58 6.16 -2.31
CA ILE A 91 -11.82 6.81 -1.02
C ILE A 91 -13.31 6.87 -0.64
N SER A 92 -14.17 6.10 -1.32
CA SER A 92 -15.59 6.04 -0.98
C SER A 92 -15.81 5.32 0.35
N GLU A 93 -16.95 5.58 0.99
CA GLU A 93 -17.34 4.92 2.24
C GLU A 93 -17.43 3.39 2.09
N GLU A 94 -17.76 2.90 0.90
CA GLU A 94 -17.83 1.45 0.59
C GLU A 94 -16.47 0.77 0.76
N TRP A 95 -15.39 1.44 0.36
CA TRP A 95 -14.03 0.89 0.39
C TRP A 95 -13.22 1.31 1.61
N GLU A 96 -13.76 2.17 2.48
CA GLU A 96 -13.02 2.67 3.65
C GLU A 96 -12.52 1.53 4.54
N GLU A 97 -13.36 0.57 4.93
CA GLU A 97 -12.94 -0.54 5.80
C GLU A 97 -11.88 -1.44 5.16
N PHE A 98 -11.94 -1.59 3.82
CA PHE A 98 -10.98 -2.39 3.07
C PHE A 98 -9.63 -1.68 2.94
N MET A 99 -9.66 -0.36 2.70
CA MET A 99 -8.48 0.45 2.42
C MET A 99 -7.80 0.99 3.69
N ASN A 100 -8.57 1.31 4.72
CA ASN A 100 -8.12 1.92 5.97
C ASN A 100 -7.91 0.86 7.06
N GLN A 101 -6.87 0.07 6.93
CA GLN A 101 -6.60 -1.02 7.88
C GLN A 101 -5.10 -1.29 8.05
N ASP A 102 -4.72 -1.79 9.23
CA ASP A 102 -3.32 -1.94 9.65
C ASP A 102 -2.77 -3.37 9.49
N ILE A 103 -3.61 -4.33 9.07
CA ILE A 103 -3.30 -5.77 9.06
C ILE A 103 -2.64 -6.19 7.74
N TYR A 104 -3.23 -5.82 6.61
CA TYR A 104 -2.76 -6.19 5.28
C TYR A 104 -1.98 -5.05 4.64
N THR A 105 -0.99 -5.42 3.84
CA THR A 105 -0.32 -4.53 2.92
C THR A 105 -1.16 -4.39 1.65
N ILE A 106 -1.59 -3.18 1.32
CA ILE A 106 -2.37 -2.91 0.10
C ILE A 106 -1.41 -2.54 -1.01
N ILE A 107 -1.52 -3.21 -2.15
CA ILE A 107 -0.67 -2.98 -3.32
C ILE A 107 -1.55 -2.53 -4.47
N LEU A 108 -1.50 -1.24 -4.77
CA LEU A 108 -2.20 -0.61 -5.87
C LEU A 108 -1.44 -0.84 -7.17
N TYR A 109 -2.17 -1.07 -8.26
CA TYR A 109 -1.57 -1.08 -9.59
C TYR A 109 -2.57 -0.60 -10.64
N SER A 110 -2.03 -0.09 -11.75
CA SER A 110 -2.76 0.13 -12.99
C SER A 110 -1.92 -0.34 -14.18
N ASN A 111 -2.17 0.16 -15.39
CA ASN A 111 -1.33 -0.14 -16.55
C ASN A 111 0.11 0.38 -16.35
N SER A 112 0.25 1.52 -15.67
CA SER A 112 1.53 2.20 -15.43
C SER A 112 1.58 2.74 -13.99
N ASN A 113 2.52 3.64 -13.69
CA ASN A 113 2.59 4.28 -12.38
C ASN A 113 1.55 5.38 -12.16
N LEU A 114 1.01 5.99 -13.22
CA LEU A 114 0.32 7.27 -13.12
C LEU A 114 -0.91 7.21 -12.21
N GLU A 115 -1.93 6.45 -12.62
CA GLU A 115 -3.19 6.33 -11.86
C GLU A 115 -2.96 5.69 -10.48
N ALA A 116 -2.04 4.72 -10.37
CA ALA A 116 -1.73 4.11 -9.08
C ALA A 116 -1.11 5.13 -8.10
N VAL A 117 -0.26 6.05 -8.59
CA VAL A 117 0.28 7.17 -7.80
C VAL A 117 -0.82 8.16 -7.42
N GLU A 118 -1.73 8.48 -8.32
CA GLU A 118 -2.87 9.35 -8.02
C GLU A 118 -3.76 8.74 -6.92
N ALA A 119 -4.11 7.45 -7.04
CA ALA A 119 -4.87 6.71 -6.05
C ALA A 119 -4.15 6.65 -4.69
N TRP A 120 -2.83 6.41 -4.70
CA TRP A 120 -2.02 6.42 -3.48
C TRP A 120 -2.03 7.80 -2.80
N ILE A 121 -1.91 8.90 -3.55
CA ILE A 121 -1.98 10.27 -2.99
C ILE A 121 -3.34 10.49 -2.31
N LEU A 122 -4.45 10.08 -2.94
CA LEU A 122 -5.79 10.19 -2.36
C LEU A 122 -5.89 9.40 -1.04
N CYS A 123 -5.37 8.17 -1.02
CA CYS A 123 -5.38 7.35 0.19
C CYS A 123 -4.52 7.95 1.31
N ARG A 124 -3.32 8.47 0.99
CA ARG A 124 -2.45 9.16 1.96
C ARG A 124 -3.11 10.41 2.50
N GLN A 125 -3.81 11.17 1.67
CA GLN A 125 -4.59 12.33 2.09
C GLN A 125 -5.66 11.97 3.14
N MET A 126 -6.30 10.79 3.00
CA MET A 126 -7.23 10.23 3.97
C MET A 126 -6.57 9.60 5.21
N GLY A 127 -5.23 9.57 5.22
CA GLY A 127 -4.41 9.02 6.31
C GLY A 127 -4.26 7.50 6.29
N TYR A 128 -4.59 6.84 5.18
CA TYR A 128 -4.44 5.39 5.08
C TYR A 128 -2.96 5.03 4.98
N GLU A 129 -2.52 4.08 5.80
CA GLU A 129 -1.14 3.60 5.87
C GLU A 129 -1.00 2.22 5.23
N ASN A 130 0.23 1.71 5.11
CA ASN A 130 0.54 0.39 4.51
C ASN A 130 0.04 0.20 3.06
N ILE A 131 0.00 1.30 2.29
CA ILE A 131 -0.35 1.28 0.87
C ILE A 131 0.91 1.47 0.04
N TYR A 132 1.12 0.56 -0.90
CA TYR A 132 2.22 0.52 -1.84
C TYR A 132 1.69 0.46 -3.27
N ILE A 133 2.58 0.70 -4.22
CA ILE A 133 2.29 0.71 -5.65
C ILE A 133 3.19 -0.29 -6.34
N LEU A 134 2.61 -1.15 -7.19
CA LEU A 134 3.39 -2.01 -8.06
C LEU A 134 4.17 -1.16 -9.07
N GLN A 135 5.50 -1.19 -8.95
CA GLN A 135 6.38 -0.37 -9.75
C GLN A 135 6.24 -0.71 -11.25
N GLY A 136 5.87 0.30 -12.02
CA GLY A 136 5.68 0.24 -13.46
C GLY A 136 4.37 -0.40 -13.91
N GLY A 137 3.49 -0.77 -12.98
CA GLY A 137 2.18 -1.34 -13.25
C GLY A 137 2.24 -2.64 -14.05
N LEU A 138 1.14 -2.96 -14.74
CA LEU A 138 1.04 -4.15 -15.58
C LEU A 138 2.09 -4.18 -16.70
N ASN A 139 2.44 -3.03 -17.28
CA ASN A 139 3.42 -2.98 -18.35
C ASN A 139 4.77 -3.56 -17.90
N ASN A 140 5.26 -3.10 -16.75
CA ASN A 140 6.52 -3.61 -16.20
C ASN A 140 6.38 -5.06 -15.72
N TRP A 141 5.24 -5.41 -15.13
CA TRP A 141 4.95 -6.80 -14.74
C TRP A 141 5.08 -7.77 -15.92
N PHE A 142 4.51 -7.42 -17.07
CA PHE A 142 4.62 -8.24 -18.27
C PHE A 142 6.05 -8.32 -18.80
N GLU A 143 6.78 -7.20 -18.83
CA GLU A 143 8.17 -7.16 -19.32
C GLU A 143 9.16 -7.88 -18.41
N THR A 144 8.89 -7.97 -17.11
CA THR A 144 9.85 -8.49 -16.13
C THR A 144 9.49 -9.87 -15.61
N ILE A 145 8.21 -10.14 -15.33
CA ILE A 145 7.77 -11.39 -14.71
C ILE A 145 7.24 -12.37 -15.75
N VAL A 146 6.36 -11.90 -16.64
CA VAL A 146 5.72 -12.78 -17.64
C VAL A 146 6.66 -13.12 -18.79
N ASN A 147 7.38 -12.13 -19.31
CA ASN A 147 8.31 -12.27 -20.43
C ASN A 147 9.72 -11.72 -20.07
N PRO A 148 10.39 -12.31 -19.07
CA PRO A 148 11.73 -11.86 -18.68
C PRO A 148 12.71 -12.00 -19.84
N LYS A 149 13.53 -10.98 -20.07
CA LYS A 149 14.61 -11.03 -21.06
C LYS A 149 15.69 -12.02 -20.61
N HIS A 150 16.06 -12.95 -21.49
CA HIS A 150 17.16 -13.88 -21.24
C HIS A 150 18.48 -13.12 -21.15
N PRO A 151 19.27 -13.30 -20.07
CA PRO A 151 20.57 -12.64 -19.94
C PRO A 151 21.59 -13.23 -20.92
N LEU A 152 22.57 -12.45 -21.34
CA LEU A 152 23.64 -12.98 -22.19
C LEU A 152 24.58 -13.88 -21.36
N PRO A 153 25.22 -14.90 -21.95
CA PRO A 153 26.17 -15.76 -21.23
C PRO A 153 27.37 -15.03 -20.61
N THR A 154 27.59 -13.78 -21.01
CA THR A 154 28.65 -12.89 -20.50
C THR A 154 28.20 -12.05 -19.30
N MET A 155 26.92 -12.09 -18.91
CA MET A 155 26.39 -11.35 -17.77
C MET A 155 26.71 -12.08 -16.45
N PRO A 156 26.69 -11.36 -15.31
CA PRO A 156 26.91 -11.95 -14.00
C PRO A 156 25.91 -13.07 -13.67
N ASP A 157 26.35 -14.06 -12.87
CA ASP A 157 25.52 -15.18 -12.40
C ASP A 157 24.21 -14.73 -11.71
N GLU A 158 24.22 -13.55 -11.09
CA GLU A 158 23.04 -12.96 -10.46
C GLU A 158 21.90 -12.68 -11.45
N ASP A 159 22.22 -12.27 -12.68
CA ASP A 159 21.21 -11.97 -13.70
C ASP A 159 20.59 -13.26 -14.24
N GLN A 160 21.38 -14.33 -14.36
CA GLN A 160 20.88 -15.66 -14.68
C GLN A 160 19.94 -16.18 -13.58
N ALA A 161 20.34 -16.05 -12.32
CA ALA A 161 19.51 -16.45 -11.19
C ALA A 161 18.18 -15.67 -11.13
N LYS A 162 18.19 -14.36 -11.42
CA LYS A 162 16.96 -13.54 -11.51
C LYS A 162 16.06 -14.01 -12.65
N TYR A 163 16.63 -14.28 -13.82
CA TYR A 163 15.87 -14.81 -14.95
C TYR A 163 15.20 -16.15 -14.61
N ASP A 164 15.97 -17.09 -14.05
CA ASP A 164 15.48 -18.41 -13.66
C ASP A 164 14.37 -18.31 -12.60
N PHE A 165 14.56 -17.44 -11.60
CA PHE A 165 13.55 -17.14 -10.59
C PHE A 165 12.25 -16.62 -11.21
N ARG A 166 12.33 -15.59 -12.07
CA ARG A 166 11.15 -14.99 -12.72
C ARG A 166 10.39 -16.00 -13.57
N LYS A 167 11.12 -16.82 -14.35
CA LYS A 167 10.53 -17.85 -15.20
C LYS A 167 9.83 -18.94 -14.39
N ALA A 168 10.44 -19.39 -13.29
CA ALA A 168 9.83 -20.35 -12.39
C ALA A 168 8.61 -19.76 -11.68
N ALA A 169 8.72 -18.52 -11.19
CA ALA A 169 7.67 -17.82 -10.46
C ALA A 169 6.45 -17.55 -11.34
N SER A 170 6.64 -17.03 -12.56
CA SER A 170 5.55 -16.78 -13.51
C SER A 170 4.83 -18.06 -13.91
N SER A 171 5.57 -19.15 -14.10
CA SER A 171 5.00 -20.48 -14.33
C SER A 171 4.16 -20.96 -13.13
N ALA A 172 4.64 -20.76 -11.90
CA ALA A 172 3.94 -21.18 -10.68
C ALA A 172 2.61 -20.43 -10.44
N ILE A 173 2.52 -19.17 -10.87
CA ILE A 173 1.28 -18.37 -10.80
C ILE A 173 0.40 -18.52 -12.05
N GLY A 174 0.73 -19.43 -12.97
CA GLY A 174 -0.05 -19.69 -14.18
C GLY A 174 0.08 -18.63 -15.27
N MET A 175 1.09 -17.77 -15.18
CA MET A 175 1.37 -16.68 -16.12
C MET A 175 2.66 -16.92 -16.92
N GLY A 176 3.18 -18.15 -16.92
CA GLY A 176 4.40 -18.51 -17.63
C GLY A 176 4.23 -18.37 -19.13
N GLY A 177 4.99 -17.45 -19.74
CA GLY A 177 5.15 -17.35 -21.18
C GLY A 177 5.78 -18.63 -21.73
N GLY A 178 5.12 -19.24 -22.72
CA GLY A 178 5.50 -20.53 -23.28
C GLY A 178 6.85 -20.52 -23.97
N ASP A 179 7.90 -20.82 -23.21
CA ASP A 179 9.12 -21.43 -23.73
C ASP A 179 9.48 -22.63 -22.83
N SER A 180 9.16 -23.81 -23.35
CA SER A 180 9.47 -25.14 -22.82
C SER A 180 10.95 -25.27 -22.48
N SER A 181 11.31 -24.93 -21.25
CA SER A 181 12.53 -25.41 -20.60
C SER A 181 12.20 -25.49 -19.13
N ALA A 182 11.58 -26.61 -18.78
CA ALA A 182 11.36 -27.02 -17.41
C ALA A 182 12.71 -27.20 -16.74
N VAL A 183 13.05 -26.33 -15.80
CA VAL A 183 14.05 -26.62 -14.78
C VAL A 183 13.37 -26.43 -13.43
N SER A 184 12.83 -27.53 -12.93
CA SER A 184 12.36 -27.65 -11.56
C SER A 184 13.57 -27.62 -10.63
N ALA A 185 13.80 -26.50 -9.94
CA ALA A 185 14.71 -26.46 -8.81
C ALA A 185 14.04 -25.72 -7.63
N PRO A 186 14.06 -26.29 -6.42
CA PRO A 186 13.51 -25.62 -5.25
C PRO A 186 14.53 -24.59 -4.75
N VAL A 187 14.29 -23.30 -5.00
CA VAL A 187 15.18 -22.25 -4.46
C VAL A 187 14.70 -21.86 -3.07
N LYS A 188 15.49 -22.30 -2.08
CA LYS A 188 15.46 -21.84 -0.70
C LYS A 188 15.88 -20.36 -0.67
N VAL A 189 14.94 -19.45 -0.43
CA VAL A 189 15.24 -18.03 -0.19
C VAL A 189 16.04 -17.92 1.11
N THR A 190 17.31 -17.56 1.00
CA THR A 190 18.11 -17.12 2.15
C THR A 190 17.70 -15.69 2.44
N THR A 191 16.98 -15.50 3.55
CA THR A 191 16.66 -14.20 4.12
C THR A 191 17.94 -13.49 4.52
N VAL A 192 18.40 -12.57 3.67
CA VAL A 192 19.37 -11.55 4.09
C VAL A 192 18.59 -10.50 4.86
N GLY A 193 18.79 -10.51 6.18
CA GLY A 193 18.05 -9.70 7.13
C GLY A 193 18.18 -8.20 6.89
N SER A 194 17.03 -7.57 6.64
CA SER A 194 16.79 -6.18 7.06
C SER A 194 16.30 -6.21 8.49
N LYS A 195 17.11 -5.67 9.39
CA LYS A 195 16.88 -5.59 10.84
C LYS A 195 15.49 -5.02 11.16
N PRO A 196 14.83 -5.48 12.23
CA PRO A 196 13.61 -4.84 12.71
C PRO A 196 13.93 -3.44 13.22
N VAL A 197 13.21 -2.44 12.73
CA VAL A 197 13.16 -1.12 13.35
C VAL A 197 12.40 -1.28 14.66
N THR A 198 13.14 -1.40 15.75
CA THR A 198 12.62 -1.34 17.11
C THR A 198 12.11 0.08 17.36
N THR A 199 10.81 0.32 17.19
CA THR A 199 10.17 1.53 17.69
C THR A 199 10.18 1.51 19.22
N GLY A 200 10.60 2.64 19.78
CA GLY A 200 10.92 2.80 21.19
C GLY A 200 9.77 2.44 22.13
N ALA A 201 10.15 1.78 23.22
CA ALA A 201 9.32 1.42 24.35
C ALA A 201 8.49 2.59 24.89
N LYS A 202 7.15 2.41 24.93
CA LYS A 202 6.27 3.24 25.76
C LYS A 202 6.54 2.95 27.24
N LYS A 203 6.90 4.02 27.97
CA LYS A 203 7.13 4.10 29.42
C LYS A 203 6.04 3.40 30.24
N LYS A 204 6.40 2.38 31.03
CA LYS A 204 5.63 1.96 32.22
C LYS A 204 5.81 3.02 33.32
N LYS A 205 4.69 3.57 33.80
CA LYS A 205 4.63 4.42 35.00
C LYS A 205 5.07 3.59 36.22
N LYS A 206 6.08 4.06 36.95
CA LYS A 206 6.49 3.51 38.25
C LYS A 206 5.41 3.85 39.28
N ARG A 207 4.88 2.84 39.98
CA ARG A 207 4.25 3.03 41.30
C ARG A 207 5.37 3.12 42.33
N ALA A 208 5.40 4.21 43.09
CA ALA A 208 6.30 4.36 44.22
C ALA A 208 5.75 3.54 45.40
N SER A 209 6.50 2.54 45.85
CA SER A 209 6.33 1.95 47.18
C SER A 209 7.34 2.62 48.12
N GLY A 210 6.89 3.64 48.85
CA GLY A 210 7.57 4.11 50.05
C GLY A 210 7.11 3.26 51.23
N GLY A 211 8.06 2.69 51.97
CA GLY A 211 7.80 1.93 53.19
C GLY A 211 7.85 2.79 54.46
N CYS A 212 7.28 2.23 55.53
CA CYS A 212 7.71 2.27 56.94
C CYS A 212 6.93 1.12 57.60
N GLY A 213 7.48 0.29 58.49
CA GLY A 213 8.31 0.73 59.61
C GLY A 213 7.37 1.02 60.76
#